data_AF-D8J6J7-F1
#
_entry.id   AF-D8J6J7-F1
#
_cell.length_a   1.000
_cell.length_b   1.000
_cell.length_c   1.000
_cell.angle_alpha   90.00
_cell.angle_beta   90.00
_cell.angle_gamma   90.00
#
_symmetry.space_group_name_H-M   'P 1'
#
loop_
_entity.id
_entity.type
_entity.pdbx_description
1 polymer ?
#
loop_
_entity_poly.entity_id
_entity_poly.type
_entity_poly.pdbx_seq_one_letter_code
_entity_poly.pdbx_strand_id
1 'polypeptide(L)'
;MGKCIYNDGLRASKNYYVDRPRGFWSGPDTYEERCEAGMKWYTAIEAAKYDLSQIITDAIKRAIDGTDAGCDFFDIDTMKPAYWSSTGELEPSGLVPTRR
;
A
#
# COMPACT_ATOMS: atom_id res chain seq x y z
N MET A 1 9.00 -17.48 7.05
CA MET A 1 8.73 -16.08 7.47
C MET A 1 9.56 -15.17 6.57
N GLY A 2 8.95 -14.47 5.61
CA GLY A 2 9.69 -13.49 4.80
C GLY A 2 10.22 -12.39 5.71
N LYS A 3 11.47 -11.95 5.50
CA LYS A 3 12.06 -10.86 6.29
C LYS A 3 11.29 -9.57 6.00
N CYS A 4 10.74 -8.95 7.04
CA CYS A 4 10.09 -7.66 6.92
C CYS A 4 11.11 -6.56 7.17
N ILE A 5 11.31 -5.66 6.20
CA ILE A 5 12.25 -4.52 6.30
C ILE A 5 12.04 -3.64 7.54
N TYR A 6 10.84 -3.65 8.10
CA TYR A 6 10.53 -3.00 9.36
C TYR A 6 11.16 -3.72 10.57
N ASN A 7 11.07 -5.05 10.64
CA ASN A 7 11.59 -5.83 11.77
C ASN A 7 13.13 -5.78 11.83
N ASP A 8 13.78 -5.63 10.68
CA ASP A 8 15.23 -5.51 10.57
C ASP A 8 15.73 -4.07 10.85
N GLY A 9 14.84 -3.14 11.19
CA GLY A 9 15.17 -1.74 11.50
C GLY A 9 15.59 -0.90 10.29
N LEU A 10 15.39 -1.42 9.07
CA LEU A 10 15.79 -0.75 7.83
C LEU A 10 14.83 0.38 7.42
N ARG A 11 13.64 0.45 8.03
CA ARG A 11 12.66 1.53 7.81
C ARG A 11 11.79 1.74 9.05
N ALA A 12 11.60 3.00 9.43
CA ALA A 12 10.64 3.37 10.46
C ALA A 12 9.19 3.02 10.04
N SER A 13 8.38 2.48 10.96
CA SER A 13 6.99 2.11 10.69
C SER A 13 6.12 3.28 10.23
N LYS A 14 6.31 4.48 10.81
CA LYS A 14 5.55 5.68 10.45
C LYS A 14 5.73 6.07 8.97
N ASN A 15 6.84 5.66 8.35
CA ASN A 15 7.18 5.91 6.95
C ASN A 15 6.65 4.81 6.02
N TYR A 16 5.89 3.84 6.53
CA TYR A 16 5.24 2.83 5.70
C TYR A 16 3.81 3.20 5.34
N TYR A 17 3.49 2.96 4.09
CA TYR A 17 2.23 3.26 3.47
C TYR A 17 1.79 2.13 2.54
N VAL A 18 0.50 1.79 2.55
CA VAL A 18 -0.11 0.86 1.58
C VAL A 18 -1.41 1.45 1.06
N ASP A 19 -1.54 1.52 -0.27
CA ASP A 19 -2.81 1.84 -0.93
C ASP A 19 -3.54 0.57 -1.35
N ARG A 20 -4.86 0.56 -1.16
CA ARG A 20 -5.80 -0.47 -1.65
C ARG A 20 -5.47 -1.93 -1.34
N PRO A 21 -5.09 -2.30 -0.09
CA PRO A 21 -5.23 -3.68 0.33
C PRO A 21 -6.72 -4.08 0.18
N ARG A 22 -6.95 -5.25 -0.39
CA ARG A 22 -8.28 -5.73 -0.77
C ARG A 22 -8.30 -7.26 -0.83
N GLY A 23 -9.51 -7.79 -0.94
CA GLY A 23 -9.73 -9.23 -0.83
C GLY A 23 -9.52 -9.68 0.62
N PHE A 24 -8.94 -10.87 0.79
CA PHE A 24 -8.66 -11.44 2.11
C PHE A 24 -7.30 -10.99 2.67
N TRP A 25 -6.60 -10.10 1.97
CA TRP A 25 -5.30 -9.60 2.38
C TRP A 25 -5.37 -8.15 2.90
N SER A 26 -4.74 -7.83 4.03
CA SER A 26 -4.13 -8.76 4.99
C SER A 26 -5.19 -9.37 5.91
N GLY A 27 -4.85 -10.47 6.60
CA GLY A 27 -5.67 -10.94 7.72
C GLY A 27 -5.81 -9.87 8.81
N PRO A 28 -6.90 -9.90 9.60
CA PRO A 28 -7.23 -8.86 10.59
C PRO A 28 -6.11 -8.62 11.60
N ASP A 29 -5.53 -9.69 12.16
CA ASP A 29 -4.43 -9.61 13.12
C ASP A 29 -3.21 -8.87 12.54
N THR A 30 -2.86 -9.17 11.28
CA THR A 30 -1.76 -8.47 10.60
C THR A 30 -2.09 -7.01 10.34
N TYR A 31 -3.34 -6.68 9.99
CA TYR A 31 -3.73 -5.29 9.84
C TYR A 31 -3.59 -4.51 11.15
N GLU A 32 -4.14 -5.07 12.24
CA GLU A 32 -4.12 -4.45 13.57
C GLU A 32 -2.70 -4.23 14.08
N GLU A 33 -1.84 -5.26 14.06
CA GLU A 33 -0.44 -5.16 14.46
C GLU A 33 0.32 -4.04 13.70
N ARG A 34 0.02 -3.87 12.41
CA ARG A 34 0.69 -2.88 11.55
C ARG A 34 0.19 -1.48 11.87
N CYS A 35 -1.10 -1.32 12.11
CA CYS A 35 -1.69 -0.07 12.57
C CYS A 35 -1.14 0.34 13.94
N GLU A 36 -1.05 -0.60 14.89
CA GLU A 36 -0.45 -0.38 16.22
C GLU A 36 1.02 0.03 16.13
N ALA A 37 1.76 -0.55 15.19
CA ALA A 37 3.13 -0.15 14.91
C ALA A 37 3.25 1.25 14.28
N GLY A 38 2.15 1.91 13.92
CA GLY A 38 2.11 3.26 13.34
C GLY A 38 2.16 3.32 11.81
N MET A 39 2.01 2.17 11.15
CA MET A 39 1.89 2.10 9.69
C MET A 39 0.52 2.58 9.23
N LYS A 40 0.42 3.12 8.01
CA LYS A 40 -0.86 3.66 7.50
C LYS A 40 -1.30 3.02 6.19
N TRP A 41 -2.57 2.65 6.15
CA TRP A 41 -3.19 1.91 5.06
C TRP A 41 -4.43 2.67 4.62
N TYR A 42 -4.70 2.68 3.32
CA TYR A 42 -5.97 3.12 2.76
C TYR A 42 -6.62 1.92 2.09
N THR A 43 -7.55 1.26 2.77
CA THR A 43 -8.28 0.09 2.21
C THR A 43 -8.94 0.46 0.88
N ALA A 44 -9.22 -0.51 0.02
CA ALA A 44 -9.89 -0.21 -1.26
C ALA A 44 -11.23 0.55 -1.09
N ILE A 45 -11.93 0.34 0.03
CA ILE A 45 -13.15 1.07 0.38
C ILE A 45 -12.86 2.52 0.74
N GLU A 46 -11.80 2.80 1.49
CA GLU A 46 -11.37 4.17 1.81
C GLU A 46 -10.83 4.88 0.55
N ALA A 47 -10.02 4.19 -0.24
CA ALA A 47 -9.47 4.70 -1.48
C ALA A 47 -10.51 4.94 -2.58
N ALA A 48 -11.71 4.37 -2.44
CA ALA A 48 -12.86 4.73 -3.28
C ALA A 48 -13.55 6.03 -2.84
N LYS A 49 -13.36 6.46 -1.58
CA LYS A 49 -13.95 7.69 -1.01
C LYS A 49 -13.05 8.91 -1.21
N TYR A 50 -11.73 8.70 -1.27
CA TYR A 50 -10.74 9.77 -1.46
C TYR A 50 -10.27 9.85 -2.91
N ASP A 51 -9.80 11.03 -3.30
CA ASP A 51 -9.07 11.17 -4.56
C ASP A 51 -7.69 10.50 -4.43
N LEU A 52 -7.30 9.72 -5.44
CA LEU A 52 -6.01 9.02 -5.48
C LEU A 52 -4.83 9.98 -5.30
N SER A 53 -4.93 11.21 -5.80
CA SER A 53 -3.90 12.25 -5.63
C SER A 53 -3.70 12.65 -4.16
N GLN A 54 -4.76 12.67 -3.35
CA GLN A 54 -4.68 12.98 -1.93
C GLN A 54 -4.01 11.85 -1.15
N ILE A 55 -4.36 10.61 -1.49
CA ILE A 55 -3.78 9.37 -0.98
C ILE A 55 -2.27 9.35 -1.24
N ILE A 56 -1.86 9.53 -2.50
CA ILE A 56 -0.45 9.57 -2.89
C ILE A 56 0.29 10.73 -2.21
N THR A 57 -0.34 11.91 -2.07
CA THR A 57 0.28 13.05 -1.39
C THR A 57 0.55 12.76 0.10
N ASP A 58 -0.38 12.12 0.80
CA ASP A 58 -0.18 11.67 2.20
C ASP A 58 0.93 10.62 2.27
N ALA A 59 0.93 9.65 1.35
CA ALA A 59 1.95 8.61 1.25
C ALA A 59 3.36 9.18 1.11
N ILE A 60 3.56 10.09 0.15
CA ILE A 60 4.85 10.72 -0.11
C ILE A 60 5.31 11.51 1.12
N LYS A 61 4.44 12.33 1.71
CA LYS A 61 4.77 13.12 2.91
C LYS A 61 5.25 12.24 4.06
N ARG A 62 4.58 11.11 4.30
CA ARG A 62 4.97 10.14 5.33
C ARG A 62 6.28 9.44 4.99
N ALA A 63 6.45 9.02 3.74
CA ALA A 63 7.63 8.28 3.31
C ALA A 63 8.92 9.10 3.48
N ILE A 64 8.86 10.41 3.19
CA ILE A 64 10.05 11.28 3.21
C ILE A 64 10.28 12.00 4.55
N ASP A 65 9.33 11.95 5.49
CA ASP A 65 9.44 12.65 6.77
C ASP A 65 10.62 12.13 7.61
N GLY A 66 11.64 12.97 7.74
CA GLY A 66 12.87 12.66 8.48
C GLY A 66 13.76 11.62 7.80
N THR A 67 13.66 11.46 6.47
CA THR A 67 14.54 10.58 5.67
C THR A 67 15.26 11.34 4.57
N ASP A 68 16.41 10.84 4.15
CA ASP A 68 17.16 11.40 3.02
C ASP A 68 16.53 11.10 1.65
N ALA A 69 15.75 10.01 1.56
CA ALA A 69 15.11 9.57 0.33
C ALA A 69 13.87 8.69 0.60
N GLY A 70 12.91 8.75 -0.32
CA GLY A 70 11.77 7.84 -0.40
C GLY A 70 11.97 6.77 -1.49
N CYS A 71 11.31 5.63 -1.32
CA CYS A 71 11.22 4.59 -2.34
C CYS A 71 9.75 4.23 -2.54
N ASP A 72 9.32 4.18 -3.80
CA ASP A 72 7.99 3.73 -4.19
C ASP A 72 8.07 2.30 -4.75
N PHE A 73 7.19 1.44 -4.27
CA PHE A 73 7.07 0.05 -4.72
C PHE A 73 5.68 -0.12 -5.33
N PHE A 74 5.65 -0.35 -6.63
CA PHE A 74 4.41 -0.58 -7.35
C PHE A 74 4.20 -2.09 -7.57
N ASP A 75 3.31 -2.69 -6.77
CA ASP A 75 2.91 -4.08 -6.99
C ASP A 75 1.86 -4.16 -8.10
N ILE A 76 2.10 -5.02 -9.09
CA ILE A 76 1.32 -5.07 -10.31
C ILE A 76 -0.07 -5.67 -10.10
N ASP A 77 -0.24 -6.45 -9.03
CA ASP A 77 -1.55 -6.95 -8.60
C ASP A 77 -2.50 -5.83 -8.12
N THR A 78 -2.00 -4.62 -7.93
CA THR A 78 -2.81 -3.43 -7.63
C THR A 78 -3.74 -3.08 -8.80
N MET A 79 -3.40 -3.51 -10.01
CA MET A 79 -4.17 -3.26 -11.23
C MET A 79 -5.41 -4.14 -11.33
N LYS A 80 -6.44 -3.68 -12.06
CA LYS A 80 -7.57 -4.56 -12.40
C LYS A 80 -7.06 -5.76 -13.23
N PRO A 81 -7.57 -6.98 -12.97
CA PRO A 81 -7.23 -8.17 -13.76
C PRO A 81 -7.42 -8.02 -15.27
N ALA A 82 -8.38 -7.20 -15.71
CA ALA A 82 -8.62 -6.91 -17.12
C ALA A 82 -7.44 -6.19 -17.82
N TYR A 83 -6.56 -5.54 -17.07
CA TYR A 83 -5.36 -4.86 -17.58
C TYR A 83 -4.08 -5.61 -17.22
N TRP A 84 -4.09 -6.38 -16.15
CA TRP A 84 -2.97 -7.23 -15.77
C TRP A 84 -3.43 -8.55 -15.13
N SER A 85 -3.53 -9.60 -15.95
CA SER A 85 -4.01 -10.92 -15.50
C SER A 85 -2.90 -11.87 -15.04
N SER A 86 -1.64 -11.48 -15.18
CA SER A 86 -0.47 -12.35 -15.01
C SER A 86 0.21 -12.20 -13.65
N THR A 87 -0.56 -12.01 -12.57
CA THR A 87 -0.06 -12.04 -11.18
C THR A 87 -0.55 -13.29 -10.45
N GLY A 88 0.18 -13.74 -9.43
CA GLY A 88 -0.20 -14.88 -8.61
C GLY A 88 -1.40 -14.59 -7.69
N GLU A 89 -1.65 -13.32 -7.36
CA GLU A 89 -2.66 -12.89 -6.38
C GLU A 89 -3.68 -11.96 -7.06
N LEU A 90 -4.56 -12.55 -7.87
CA LEU A 90 -5.57 -11.80 -8.61
C LEU A 90 -6.73 -11.36 -7.71
N GLU A 91 -6.85 -10.06 -7.49
CA GLU A 91 -7.94 -9.48 -6.71
C GLU A 91 -8.86 -8.57 -7.56
N PRO A 92 -10.20 -8.73 -7.48
CA PRO A 92 -11.16 -7.84 -8.16
C PRO A 92 -10.98 -6.37 -7.78
N SER A 93 -11.51 -5.45 -8.60
CA SER A 93 -11.64 -4.00 -8.29
C SER A 93 -10.36 -3.14 -8.17
N GLY A 94 -9.26 -3.53 -8.82
CA GLY A 94 -8.01 -2.74 -8.86
C GLY A 94 -8.02 -1.41 -9.64
N LEU A 95 -6.82 -0.84 -9.82
CA LEU A 95 -6.59 0.39 -10.56
C LEU A 95 -6.77 0.19 -12.08
N VAL A 96 -7.21 1.26 -12.74
CA VAL A 96 -7.31 1.35 -14.21
C VAL A 96 -6.21 2.28 -14.70
N PRO A 97 -5.38 1.89 -15.68
CA PRO A 97 -4.42 2.80 -16.27
C PRO A 97 -5.16 3.93 -16.99
N THR A 98 -4.89 5.18 -16.62
CA THR A 98 -5.40 6.36 -17.31
C THR A 98 -4.26 7.02 -18.07
N ARG A 99 -4.49 7.42 -19.31
CA ARG A 99 -3.58 8.31 -20.04
C ARG A 99 -3.87 9.75 -19.62
N ARG A 100 -3.15 10.28 -18.65
CA ARG A 100 -3.06 11.72 -18.40
C ARG A 100 -1.60 12.13 -18.32
#